data_AF-A0A5C7PBK6-F1
#
_entry.id   AF-A0A5C7PBK6-F1
#
_cell.length_a   1.000
_cell.length_b   1.000
_cell.length_c   1.000
_cell.angle_alpha   90.00
_cell.angle_beta   90.00
_cell.angle_gamma   90.00
#
_symmetry.space_group_name_H-M   'P 1'
#
loop_
_entity.id
_entity.type
_entity.pdbx_description
1 polymer ?
#
loop_
_entity_poly.entity_id
_entity_poly.type
_entity_poly.pdbx_seq_one_letter_code
_entity_poly.pdbx_strand_id
1 'polypeptide(L)'
;MKKIILLIVLTFFAIPAFAADYWKMTGVMAAYPGGPLGSPFSAPIDNPAKYADEKTCKAAIRNLTQTVPVFAAVNNGNVLPTEDAKGGYVAVAAKCFKYQE
;
A
#
# COMPACT_ATOMS: atom_id res chain seq x y z
N MET A 1 -31.77 -5.90 46.40
CA MET A 1 -31.70 -6.48 45.04
C MET A 1 -31.35 -5.46 43.93
N LYS A 2 -30.81 -4.26 44.23
CA LYS A 2 -30.35 -3.29 43.20
C LYS A 2 -28.89 -3.46 42.78
N LYS A 3 -28.08 -4.19 43.55
CA LYS A 3 -26.63 -4.31 43.34
C LYS A 3 -26.22 -5.43 42.37
N ILE A 4 -27.13 -6.34 42.03
CA ILE A 4 -26.84 -7.50 41.17
C ILE A 4 -26.93 -7.14 39.69
N ILE A 5 -27.74 -6.13 39.33
CA ILE A 5 -27.93 -5.70 37.94
C ILE A 5 -26.68 -4.99 37.39
N LEU A 6 -25.89 -4.33 38.24
CA LEU A 6 -24.72 -3.56 37.80
C LEU A 6 -23.53 -4.45 37.38
N LEU A 7 -23.47 -5.69 37.86
CA LEU A 7 -22.36 -6.62 37.59
C LEU A 7 -22.47 -7.32 36.23
N ILE A 8 -23.70 -7.47 35.71
CA ILE A 8 -23.95 -8.12 34.41
C ILE A 8 -23.62 -7.18 33.24
N VAL A 9 -23.76 -5.86 33.42
CA VAL A 9 -23.50 -4.87 32.36
C VAL A 9 -22.00 -4.71 32.07
N LEU A 10 -21.13 -4.92 33.07
CA LEU A 10 -19.68 -4.82 32.91
C LEU A 10 -19.05 -6.01 32.15
N THR A 11 -19.72 -7.16 32.10
CA THR A 11 -19.23 -8.34 31.36
C THR A 11 -19.56 -8.32 29.87
N PHE A 12 -20.49 -7.45 29.41
CA PHE A 12 -20.84 -7.35 27.99
C PHE A 12 -19.91 -6.44 27.16
N PHE A 13 -19.01 -5.69 27.81
CA PHE A 13 -18.02 -4.86 27.11
C PHE A 13 -16.65 -5.54 26.95
N ALA A 14 -16.51 -6.81 27.34
CA ALA A 14 -15.39 -7.64 26.95
C ALA A 14 -15.61 -8.18 25.52
N ILE A 15 -15.82 -7.28 24.56
CA ILE A 15 -15.70 -7.64 23.15
C ILE A 15 -14.21 -7.98 22.97
N PRO A 16 -13.84 -9.19 22.53
CA PRO A 16 -12.46 -9.43 22.15
C PRO A 16 -12.14 -8.39 21.09
N ALA A 17 -11.16 -7.52 21.35
CA ALA A 17 -10.53 -6.76 20.30
C ALA A 17 -9.97 -7.81 19.34
N PHE A 18 -10.76 -8.15 18.32
CA PHE A 18 -10.31 -9.06 17.28
C PHE A 18 -9.09 -8.37 16.68
N ALA A 19 -7.90 -8.91 16.95
CA ALA A 19 -6.69 -8.59 16.21
C ALA A 19 -7.06 -8.69 14.73
N ALA A 20 -7.25 -7.53 14.09
CA ALA A 20 -7.75 -7.51 12.74
C ALA A 20 -6.60 -7.96 11.86
N ASP A 21 -6.72 -9.17 11.32
CA ASP A 21 -5.81 -9.63 10.29
C ASP A 21 -5.84 -8.63 9.13
N TYR A 22 -4.68 -8.14 8.72
CA TYR A 22 -4.56 -7.27 7.56
C TYR A 22 -3.44 -7.74 6.65
N TRP A 23 -3.53 -7.34 5.39
CA TRP A 23 -2.55 -7.62 4.37
C TRP A 23 -1.79 -6.36 4.01
N LYS A 24 -0.48 -6.45 3.88
CA LYS A 24 0.38 -5.36 3.40
C LYS A 24 1.24 -5.87 2.25
N MET A 25 1.40 -5.05 1.21
CA MET A 25 2.33 -5.34 0.13
C MET A 25 3.76 -4.95 0.54
N THR A 26 4.71 -5.82 0.24
CA THR A 26 6.14 -5.55 0.42
C THR A 26 6.85 -5.97 -0.86
N GLY A 27 7.74 -5.12 -1.36
CA GLY A 27 8.45 -5.39 -2.59
C GLY A 27 9.21 -4.19 -3.11
N VAL A 28 9.60 -4.27 -4.37
CA VAL A 28 10.32 -3.23 -5.11
C VAL A 28 9.53 -2.88 -6.36
N MET A 29 9.49 -1.60 -6.69
CA MET A 29 9.00 -1.10 -7.97
C MET A 29 10.16 -0.53 -8.78
N ALA A 30 10.09 -0.63 -10.10
CA ALA A 30 11.05 -0.06 -11.02
C ALA A 30 10.32 0.68 -12.15
N ALA A 31 10.63 1.95 -12.34
CA ALA A 31 10.15 2.76 -13.44
C ALA A 31 11.20 2.78 -14.56
N TYR A 32 10.78 2.47 -15.78
CA TYR A 32 11.65 2.45 -16.95
C TYR A 32 11.28 3.59 -17.91
N PRO A 33 11.96 4.74 -17.80
CA PRO A 33 11.74 5.85 -18.72
C PRO A 33 12.25 5.45 -20.11
N GLY A 34 11.37 5.48 -21.11
CA GLY A 34 11.72 5.11 -22.50
C GLY A 34 11.54 3.63 -22.86
N GLY A 35 10.97 2.80 -21.97
CA GLY A 35 10.57 1.42 -22.29
C GLY A 35 11.51 0.31 -21.77
N PRO A 36 11.27 -0.97 -22.14
CA PRO A 36 11.91 -2.18 -21.56
C PRO A 36 13.41 -2.31 -21.69
N LEU A 37 14.02 -1.48 -22.54
CA LEU A 37 15.47 -1.47 -22.76
C LEU A 37 16.17 -0.28 -22.07
N GLY A 38 15.41 0.61 -21.42
CA GLY A 38 15.95 1.74 -20.66
C GLY A 38 16.56 1.31 -19.31
N SER A 39 17.41 2.16 -18.74
CA SER A 39 17.90 1.97 -17.37
C SER A 39 16.78 2.25 -16.35
N PRO A 40 16.46 1.31 -15.45
CA PRO A 40 15.40 1.52 -14.48
C PRO A 40 15.82 2.42 -13.33
N PHE A 41 14.85 3.18 -12.81
CA PHE A 41 14.89 3.73 -11.47
C PHE A 41 14.05 2.84 -10.56
N SER A 42 14.70 2.16 -9.62
CA SER A 42 14.03 1.24 -8.69
C SER A 42 14.06 1.75 -7.26
N ALA A 43 12.98 1.46 -6.54
CA ALA A 43 12.82 1.80 -5.13
C ALA A 43 11.94 0.77 -4.42
N PRO A 44 12.11 0.57 -3.10
CA PRO A 44 11.14 -0.17 -2.30
C PRO A 44 9.74 0.43 -2.43
N ILE A 45 8.71 -0.42 -2.38
CA ILE A 45 7.33 0.04 -2.34
C ILE A 45 7.04 0.54 -0.93
N ASP A 46 7.00 1.86 -0.76
CA ASP A 46 6.56 2.50 0.48
C ASP A 46 5.05 2.76 0.42
N ASN A 47 4.26 1.74 0.79
CA ASN A 47 2.81 1.82 0.84
C ASN A 47 2.30 1.56 2.27
N PRO A 48 1.74 2.56 2.97
CA PRO A 48 1.21 2.39 4.32
C PRO A 48 -0.16 1.69 4.35
N ALA A 49 -0.77 1.41 3.18
CA ALA A 49 -2.10 0.82 3.12
C ALA A 49 -2.17 -0.58 3.74
N LYS A 50 -3.23 -0.80 4.52
CA LYS A 50 -3.63 -2.10 5.07
C LYS A 50 -4.85 -2.58 4.31
N TYR A 51 -4.76 -3.78 3.73
CA TYR A 51 -5.84 -4.38 2.96
C TYR A 51 -6.57 -5.41 3.82
N ALA A 52 -7.90 -5.45 3.73
CA ALA A 52 -8.71 -6.41 4.48
C ALA A 52 -8.48 -7.87 4.04
N ASP A 53 -8.06 -8.08 2.79
CA ASP A 53 -7.85 -9.41 2.22
C ASP A 53 -6.71 -9.46 1.19
N GLU A 54 -6.21 -10.67 0.94
CA GLU A 54 -5.09 -10.91 0.02
C GLU A 54 -5.42 -10.55 -1.43
N LYS A 55 -6.66 -10.76 -1.87
CA LYS A 55 -7.09 -10.51 -3.25
C LYS A 55 -7.04 -9.02 -3.55
N THR A 56 -7.52 -8.19 -2.62
CA THR A 56 -7.47 -6.73 -2.72
C THR A 56 -6.02 -6.24 -2.72
N CYS A 57 -5.16 -6.81 -1.87
CA CYS A 57 -3.73 -6.49 -1.88
C CYS A 57 -3.06 -6.85 -3.23
N LYS A 58 -3.33 -8.04 -3.78
CA LYS A 58 -2.79 -8.47 -5.08
C LYS A 58 -3.33 -7.62 -6.24
N ALA A 59 -4.59 -7.20 -6.17
CA ALA A 59 -5.18 -6.28 -7.15
C ALA A 59 -4.47 -4.93 -7.12
N ALA A 60 -4.13 -4.42 -5.93
CA ALA A 60 -3.35 -3.20 -5.81
C ALA A 60 -1.94 -3.32 -6.42
N ILE A 61 -1.25 -4.46 -6.24
CA ILE A 61 0.03 -4.73 -6.93
C ILE A 61 -0.14 -4.68 -8.45
N ARG A 62 -1.20 -5.30 -8.98
CA ARG A 62 -1.50 -5.26 -10.42
C ARG A 62 -1.76 -3.83 -10.91
N ASN A 63 -2.50 -3.03 -10.15
CA ASN A 63 -2.77 -1.64 -10.53
C ASN A 63 -1.47 -0.82 -10.62
N LEU A 64 -0.50 -1.06 -9.71
CA LEU A 64 0.81 -0.42 -9.80
C LEU A 64 1.56 -0.78 -11.09
N THR A 65 1.43 -2.00 -11.62
CA THR A 65 2.06 -2.35 -12.91
C THR A 65 1.42 -1.65 -14.12
N GLN A 66 0.21 -1.10 -13.95
CA GLN A 66 -0.53 -0.40 -15.00
C GLN A 66 -0.35 1.12 -14.97
N THR A 67 0.36 1.65 -13.97
CA THR A 67 0.61 3.09 -13.87
C THR A 67 1.63 3.55 -14.90
N VAL A 68 1.40 4.74 -15.46
CA VAL A 68 2.39 5.45 -16.28
C VAL A 68 3.37 6.15 -15.32
N PRO A 69 4.69 6.02 -15.53
CA PRO A 69 5.65 6.76 -14.72
C PRO A 69 5.47 8.26 -14.92
N VAL A 70 5.62 9.03 -13.85
CA VAL A 70 5.60 10.49 -13.86
C VAL A 70 7.01 11.03 -13.69
N PHE A 71 7.33 12.11 -14.40
CA PHE A 71 8.56 12.85 -14.24
C PHE A 71 8.30 14.13 -13.44
N ALA A 72 9.14 14.37 -12.46
CA ALA A 72 9.27 15.68 -11.83
C ALA A 72 10.73 16.12 -11.97
N ALA A 73 10.93 17.36 -12.40
CA ALA A 73 12.24 17.99 -12.45
C ALA A 73 12.36 19.00 -11.31
N VAL A 74 13.55 19.14 -10.74
CA VAL A 74 13.84 20.18 -9.73
C VAL A 74 14.66 21.29 -10.40
N ASN A 75 14.17 22.52 -10.33
CA ASN A 75 14.88 23.70 -10.82
C ASN A 75 15.13 24.67 -9.66
N ASN A 76 16.39 24.94 -9.34
CA ASN A 76 16.80 25.81 -8.22
C ASN A 76 16.11 25.50 -6.88
N GLY A 77 15.97 24.20 -6.55
CA GLY A 77 15.32 23.74 -5.31
C GLY A 77 13.79 23.70 -5.36
N ASN A 78 13.16 24.19 -6.43
CA ASN A 78 11.72 24.08 -6.63
C ASN A 78 11.37 22.86 -7.46
N VAL A 79 10.47 22.02 -6.96
CA VAL A 79 9.89 20.90 -7.71
C VAL A 79 8.94 21.48 -8.77
N LEU A 80 9.25 21.26 -10.04
CA LEU A 80 8.37 21.60 -11.16
C LEU A 80 7.16 20.64 -11.18
N PRO A 81 6.03 21.05 -11.79
CA PRO A 81 4.86 20.18 -11.92
C PRO A 81 5.22 18.81 -12.50
N THR A 82 4.61 17.77 -11.96
CA THR A 82 4.74 16.41 -12.48
C THR A 82 4.09 16.30 -13.85
N GLU A 83 4.79 15.70 -14.81
CA GLU A 83 4.23 15.36 -16.11
C GLU A 83 4.26 13.84 -16.33
N ASP A 84 3.22 13.31 -16.95
CA ASP A 84 3.19 11.91 -17.37
C ASP A 84 4.30 11.64 -18.39
N ALA A 85 5.02 10.54 -18.21
CA ALA A 85 5.98 10.09 -19.19
C ALA A 85 5.30 9.82 -20.53
N LYS A 86 5.82 10.41 -21.62
CA LYS A 86 5.36 10.11 -23.00
C LYS A 86 5.58 8.63 -23.42
N GLY A 87 6.30 7.86 -22.61
CA GLY A 87 6.48 6.42 -22.75
C GLY A 87 7.25 5.84 -21.55
N GLY A 88 7.06 4.55 -21.30
CA GLY A 88 7.68 3.85 -20.18
C GLY A 88 6.74 2.82 -19.59
N TYR A 89 7.26 1.99 -18.71
CA TYR A 89 6.47 0.99 -17.98
C TYR A 89 6.98 0.89 -16.55
N VAL A 90 6.10 0.41 -15.66
CA VAL A 90 6.42 0.13 -14.27
C VAL A 90 6.46 -1.38 -14.07
N ALA A 91 7.61 -1.89 -13.68
CA ALA A 91 7.75 -3.27 -13.22
C ALA A 91 7.59 -3.32 -11.70
N VAL A 92 6.86 -4.30 -11.20
CA VAL A 92 6.63 -4.47 -9.76
C VAL A 92 6.94 -5.90 -9.37
N ALA A 93 7.87 -6.06 -8.41
CA ALA A 93 8.19 -7.34 -7.78
C ALA A 93 7.79 -7.25 -6.30
N ALA A 94 6.55 -7.64 -6.00
CA ALA A 94 5.97 -7.52 -4.67
C ALA A 94 5.15 -8.74 -4.27
N LYS A 95 5.02 -8.93 -2.96
CA LYS A 95 4.21 -9.97 -2.33
C LYS A 95 3.34 -9.37 -1.23
N CYS A 96 2.14 -9.91 -1.09
CA CYS A 96 1.25 -9.60 0.01
C CYS A 96 1.58 -10.50 1.21
N PHE A 97 1.79 -9.88 2.36
CA PHE A 97 2.01 -10.56 3.63
C PHE A 97 0.87 -10.27 4.58
N LYS A 98 0.50 -11.28 5.37
CA LYS A 98 -0.54 -11.20 6.40
C LYS A 98 0.10 -10.78 7.72
N TYR A 99 -0.55 -9.86 8.42
CA TYR A 99 -0.15 -9.31 9.71
C TYR A 99 -1.34 -9.30 10.66
N GLN A 100 -1.06 -9.28 11.96
CA GLN A 100 -2.04 -9.16 13.03
C GLN A 100 -1.70 -7.92 13.85
N GLU A 101 -2.69 -7.16 14.28
CA GLU A 101 -2.52 -6.02 15.21
C GLU A 101 -2.59 -6.45 16.67
#